data_AF-A0A6S6QYJ9-F1
#
_entry.id   AF-A0A6S6QYJ9-F1
#
_cell.length_a   1.000
_cell.length_b   1.000
_cell.length_c   1.000
_cell.angle_alpha   90.00
_cell.angle_beta   90.00
_cell.angle_gamma   90.00
#
_symmetry.space_group_name_H-M   'P 1'
#
loop_
_entity.id
_entity.type
_entity.pdbx_description
1 polymer ?
#
loop_
_entity_poly.entity_id
_entity_poly.type
_entity_poly.pdbx_seq_one_letter_code
_entity_poly.pdbx_strand_id
1 'polypeptide(L)'
;MKDIEGIEHAVETLKPHWEEIEAEFERHNRRFLQLINASHNEIGRVLRTHLVIENFMNTFLAAQLSVDDIEDLRLSFIQKAKLLPANGSSAAVVRPGILQLNAVRNKFAHRLQHSVSVGEIGAIYEVLRFARPTTNFTAPLDALEAFAAVACAFLIVSPPKIQKHFAEAFSEIRTHSPENVYGV
;
A
#
# COMPACT_ATOMS: atom_id res chain seq x y z
N MET A 1 -21.62 -32.33 24.66
CA MET A 1 -20.83 -32.06 23.44
C MET A 1 -19.56 -32.91 23.53
N LYS A 2 -19.54 -34.06 22.83
CA LYS A 2 -18.29 -34.73 22.46
C LYS A 2 -18.18 -34.54 20.95
N ASP A 3 -17.87 -33.32 20.54
CA ASP A 3 -17.95 -32.92 19.12
C ASP A 3 -16.76 -33.45 18.30
N ILE A 4 -15.80 -34.11 18.97
CA ILE A 4 -14.63 -34.73 18.38
C ILE A 4 -14.57 -36.18 18.88
N GLU A 5 -14.95 -37.11 18.01
CA GLU A 5 -14.88 -38.56 18.27
C GLU A 5 -13.42 -39.00 18.45
N GLY A 6 -13.15 -39.88 19.42
CA GLY A 6 -11.80 -40.44 19.65
C GLY A 6 -10.83 -39.56 20.45
N ILE A 7 -11.20 -38.33 20.84
CA ILE A 7 -10.30 -37.41 21.56
C ILE A 7 -9.82 -37.96 22.91
N GLU A 8 -10.67 -38.68 23.64
CA GLU A 8 -10.33 -39.26 24.94
C GLU A 8 -9.22 -40.32 24.82
N HIS A 9 -9.31 -41.20 23.80
CA HIS A 9 -8.30 -42.21 23.52
C HIS A 9 -6.97 -41.59 23.07
N ALA A 10 -7.03 -40.54 22.25
CA ALA A 10 -5.86 -39.80 21.83
C ALA A 10 -5.15 -39.11 23.02
N VAL A 11 -5.92 -38.47 23.91
CA VAL A 11 -5.37 -37.84 25.13
C VAL A 11 -4.71 -38.88 26.04
N GLU A 12 -5.36 -40.03 26.26
CA GLU A 12 -4.80 -41.08 27.12
C GLU A 12 -3.52 -41.69 26.54
N THR A 13 -3.45 -41.83 25.22
CA THR A 13 -2.26 -42.31 24.49
C THR A 13 -1.10 -41.32 24.57
N LEU A 14 -1.38 -40.01 24.51
CA LEU A 14 -0.36 -38.96 24.52
C LEU A 14 0.08 -38.56 25.94
N LYS A 15 -0.69 -38.93 26.97
CA LYS A 15 -0.44 -38.58 28.38
C LYS A 15 0.98 -38.90 28.87
N PRO A 16 1.62 -40.03 28.51
CA PRO A 16 3.00 -40.32 28.91
C PRO A 16 4.04 -39.36 28.31
N HIS A 17 3.71 -38.71 27.19
CA HIS A 17 4.58 -37.78 26.46
C HIS A 17 4.25 -36.30 26.74
N TRP A 18 3.36 -36.02 27.70
CA TRP A 18 2.78 -34.69 27.87
C TRP A 18 3.83 -33.62 28.15
N GLU A 19 4.87 -33.92 28.93
CA GLU A 19 5.95 -32.96 29.22
C GLU A 19 6.72 -32.55 27.95
N GLU A 20 7.01 -33.52 27.06
CA GLU A 20 7.70 -33.25 25.78
C GLU A 20 6.80 -32.45 24.83
N ILE A 21 5.51 -32.81 24.76
CA ILE A 21 4.50 -32.12 23.96
C ILE A 21 4.32 -30.68 24.44
N GLU A 22 4.23 -30.46 25.75
CA GLU A 22 4.10 -29.14 26.35
C GLU A 22 5.33 -28.27 26.08
N ALA A 23 6.54 -28.83 26.21
CA ALA A 23 7.78 -28.11 25.91
C ALA A 23 7.88 -27.69 24.43
N GLU A 24 7.45 -28.56 23.52
CA GLU A 24 7.37 -28.29 22.08
C GLU A 24 6.31 -27.22 21.78
N PHE A 25 5.13 -27.37 22.36
CA PHE A 25 4.02 -26.42 22.25
C PHE A 25 4.46 -25.04 22.71
N GLU A 26 5.06 -24.92 23.89
CA GLU A 26 5.54 -23.65 24.44
C GLU A 26 6.59 -22.99 23.53
N ARG A 27 7.46 -23.77 22.88
CA ARG A 27 8.41 -23.22 21.90
C ARG A 27 7.69 -22.62 20.69
N HIS A 28 6.69 -23.31 20.16
CA HIS A 28 5.90 -22.79 19.03
C HIS A 28 5.00 -21.62 19.44
N ASN A 29 4.41 -21.69 20.63
CA ASN A 29 3.55 -20.66 21.19
C ASN A 29 4.32 -19.34 21.38
N ARG A 30 5.58 -19.39 21.85
CA ARG A 30 6.44 -18.19 21.89
C ARG A 30 6.60 -17.54 20.51
N ARG A 31 6.82 -18.33 19.46
CA ARG A 31 6.91 -17.80 18.08
C ARG A 31 5.58 -17.24 17.62
N PHE A 32 4.47 -17.93 17.88
CA PHE A 32 3.13 -17.44 17.56
C PHE A 32 2.83 -16.09 18.24
N LEU A 33 3.10 -15.99 19.55
CA LEU A 33 2.93 -14.77 20.33
C LEU A 33 3.81 -13.63 19.81
N GLN A 34 5.04 -13.90 19.38
CA GLN A 34 5.90 -12.90 18.76
C GLN A 34 5.32 -12.36 17.44
N LEU A 35 4.69 -13.22 16.63
CA LEU A 35 4.10 -12.82 15.36
C LEU A 35 2.79 -12.04 15.55
N ILE A 36 1.90 -12.50 16.43
CA ILE A 36 0.58 -11.87 16.62
C ILE A 36 0.64 -10.57 17.43
N ASN A 37 1.66 -10.41 18.28
CA ASN A 37 1.85 -9.17 19.05
C ASN A 37 2.75 -8.16 18.34
N ALA A 38 3.28 -8.47 17.15
CA ALA A 38 3.95 -7.47 16.33
C ALA A 38 2.99 -6.28 16.09
N SER A 39 3.51 -5.05 16.11
CA SER A 39 2.68 -3.85 15.97
C SER A 39 2.00 -3.82 14.58
N HIS A 40 0.69 -4.01 14.53
CA HIS A 40 -0.12 -3.98 13.31
C HIS A 40 -0.50 -2.56 12.88
N ASN A 41 -0.01 -1.54 13.57
CA ASN A 41 -0.38 -0.16 13.26
C ASN A 41 0.15 0.28 11.88
N GLU A 42 1.35 -0.18 11.51
CA GLU A 42 2.01 0.22 10.26
C GLU A 42 1.25 -0.26 9.02
N ILE A 43 0.82 -1.54 9.02
CA ILE A 43 0.01 -2.09 7.92
C ILE A 43 -1.33 -1.34 7.78
N GLY A 44 -1.96 -0.99 8.90
CA GLY A 44 -3.20 -0.20 8.91
C GLY A 44 -3.02 1.18 8.28
N ARG A 45 -1.91 1.87 8.62
CA ARG A 45 -1.58 3.18 8.05
C ARG A 45 -1.33 3.11 6.55
N VAL A 46 -0.56 2.12 6.08
CA VAL A 46 -0.29 1.91 4.64
C VAL A 46 -1.57 1.55 3.89
N LEU A 47 -2.39 0.65 4.44
CA LEU A 47 -3.66 0.25 3.83
C LEU A 47 -4.63 1.44 3.72
N ARG A 48 -4.74 2.26 4.76
CA ARG A 48 -5.56 3.48 4.72
C ARG A 48 -5.09 4.44 3.63
N THR A 49 -3.79 4.72 3.56
CA THR A 49 -3.18 5.58 2.52
C THR A 49 -3.49 5.05 1.11
N HIS A 50 -3.38 3.74 0.91
CA HIS A 50 -3.74 3.07 -0.34
C HIS A 50 -5.20 3.24 -0.73
N LEU A 51 -6.13 2.96 0.19
CA LEU A 51 -7.58 3.06 -0.06
C LEU A 51 -8.00 4.49 -0.40
N VAL A 52 -7.46 5.49 0.31
CA VAL A 52 -7.76 6.91 0.05
C VAL A 52 -7.30 7.31 -1.34
N ILE A 53 -6.07 6.97 -1.73
CA ILE A 53 -5.57 7.28 -3.08
C ILE A 53 -6.36 6.51 -4.15
N GLU A 54 -6.70 5.25 -3.91
CA GLU A 54 -7.48 4.44 -4.86
C GLU A 54 -8.85 5.07 -5.15
N ASN A 55 -9.53 5.58 -4.12
CA ASN A 55 -10.80 6.27 -4.29
C ASN A 55 -10.69 7.48 -5.23
N PHE A 56 -9.65 8.31 -5.09
CA PHE A 56 -9.43 9.45 -5.99
C PHE A 56 -8.98 9.01 -7.38
N MET A 57 -8.17 7.96 -7.46
CA MET A 57 -7.73 7.37 -8.72
C MET A 57 -8.90 6.79 -9.51
N ASN A 58 -9.89 6.19 -8.85
CA ASN A 58 -11.11 5.72 -9.49
C ASN A 58 -11.84 6.87 -10.20
N THR A 59 -12.11 7.96 -9.48
CA THR A 59 -12.77 9.16 -10.05
C THR A 59 -11.98 9.77 -11.20
N PHE A 60 -10.67 9.89 -11.04
CA PHE A 60 -9.79 10.43 -12.08
C PHE A 60 -9.83 9.58 -13.36
N LEU A 61 -9.69 8.26 -13.23
CA LEU A 61 -9.67 7.34 -14.37
C LEU A 61 -11.05 7.20 -15.03
N ALA A 62 -12.13 7.22 -14.26
CA ALA A 62 -13.49 7.23 -14.81
C ALA A 62 -13.70 8.42 -15.75
N ALA A 63 -13.30 9.62 -15.31
CA ALA A 63 -13.33 10.82 -16.15
C ALA A 63 -12.40 10.72 -17.37
N GLN A 64 -11.16 10.23 -17.18
CA GLN A 64 -10.19 10.14 -18.27
C GLN A 64 -10.59 9.11 -19.34
N LEU A 65 -11.17 7.98 -18.95
CA LEU A 65 -11.59 6.90 -19.85
C LEU A 65 -13.02 7.07 -20.36
N SER A 66 -13.75 8.10 -19.87
CA SER A 66 -15.17 8.33 -20.19
C SER A 66 -16.04 7.10 -19.90
N VAL A 67 -15.82 6.50 -18.72
CA VAL A 67 -16.64 5.39 -18.20
C VAL A 67 -17.42 5.87 -16.98
N ASP A 68 -18.66 5.41 -16.83
CA ASP A 68 -19.53 5.82 -15.72
C ASP A 68 -19.03 5.25 -14.39
N ASP A 69 -18.65 3.97 -14.37
CA ASP A 69 -18.08 3.30 -13.20
C ASP A 69 -16.85 2.46 -13.59
N ILE A 70 -15.71 2.78 -12.99
CA ILE A 70 -14.46 2.04 -13.19
C ILE A 70 -14.40 0.77 -12.34
N GLU A 71 -15.22 0.65 -11.29
CA GLU A 71 -15.26 -0.53 -10.44
C GLU A 71 -15.77 -1.76 -11.19
N ASP A 72 -16.66 -1.56 -12.17
CA ASP A 72 -17.16 -2.61 -13.08
C ASP A 72 -16.04 -3.27 -13.90
N LEU A 73 -14.94 -2.54 -14.14
CA LEU A 73 -13.78 -3.08 -14.85
C LEU A 73 -12.92 -4.03 -13.98
N ARG A 74 -13.20 -4.10 -12.67
CA ARG A 74 -12.53 -4.98 -11.69
C ARG A 74 -11.00 -4.92 -11.75
N LEU A 75 -10.48 -3.72 -12.05
CA LEU A 75 -9.05 -3.50 -12.10
C LEU A 75 -8.46 -3.52 -10.68
N SER A 76 -7.35 -4.24 -10.51
CA SER A 76 -6.53 -4.12 -9.31
C SER A 76 -5.90 -2.71 -9.21
N PHE A 77 -5.51 -2.31 -8.00
CA PHE A 77 -4.81 -1.04 -7.77
C PHE A 77 -3.62 -0.82 -8.71
N ILE A 78 -2.77 -1.85 -8.89
CA ILE A 78 -1.59 -1.72 -9.75
C ILE A 78 -1.97 -1.54 -11.24
N GLN A 79 -3.06 -2.15 -11.69
CA GLN A 79 -3.56 -1.94 -13.04
C GLN A 79 -4.08 -0.50 -13.21
N LYS A 80 -4.84 0.01 -12.24
CA LYS A 80 -5.29 1.42 -12.21
C LYS A 80 -4.10 2.39 -12.21
N ALA A 81 -3.12 2.17 -11.35
CA ALA A 81 -1.92 3.01 -11.27
C ALA A 81 -1.11 3.02 -12.58
N LYS A 82 -1.12 1.91 -13.33
CA LYS A 82 -0.49 1.84 -14.65
C LYS A 82 -1.24 2.63 -15.73
N LEU A 83 -2.56 2.81 -15.59
CA LEU A 83 -3.38 3.62 -16.50
C LEU A 83 -3.23 5.12 -16.28
N LEU A 84 -2.68 5.55 -15.13
CA LEU A 84 -2.34 6.95 -14.92
C LEU A 84 -1.36 7.43 -16.02
N PRO A 85 -1.57 8.62 -16.60
CA PRO A 85 -0.67 9.17 -17.60
C PRO A 85 0.76 9.24 -17.11
N ALA A 86 1.73 8.98 -17.98
CA ALA A 86 3.16 9.07 -17.65
C ALA A 86 3.76 10.48 -17.92
N ASN A 87 3.01 11.35 -18.61
CA ASN A 87 3.39 12.71 -18.98
C ASN A 87 2.14 13.57 -19.23
N GLY A 88 2.32 14.89 -19.37
CA GLY A 88 1.28 15.81 -19.84
C GLY A 88 0.06 15.95 -18.91
N SER A 89 0.13 15.45 -17.68
CA SER A 89 -0.95 15.47 -16.70
C SER A 89 -0.38 15.63 -15.30
N SER A 90 -1.13 16.30 -14.41
CA SER A 90 -0.80 16.35 -12.99
C SER A 90 -0.65 14.96 -12.37
N ALA A 91 -1.47 14.00 -12.82
CA ALA A 91 -1.38 12.61 -12.35
C ALA A 91 0.00 11.98 -12.64
N ALA A 92 0.70 12.41 -13.70
CA ALA A 92 2.03 11.92 -14.02
C ALA A 92 3.04 12.21 -12.89
N VAL A 93 2.92 13.35 -12.22
CA VAL A 93 3.82 13.78 -11.14
C VAL A 93 3.78 12.79 -9.97
N VAL A 94 2.60 12.28 -9.64
CA VAL A 94 2.39 11.44 -8.45
C VAL A 94 2.40 9.95 -8.76
N ARG A 95 2.30 9.57 -10.04
CA ARG A 95 2.28 8.17 -10.51
C ARG A 95 3.46 7.34 -9.97
N PRO A 96 4.74 7.78 -10.02
CA PRO A 96 5.83 6.98 -9.47
C PRO A 96 5.68 6.69 -7.97
N GLY A 97 5.24 7.67 -7.18
CA GLY A 97 4.98 7.49 -5.74
C GLY A 97 3.82 6.54 -5.45
N ILE A 98 2.77 6.57 -6.27
CA ILE A 98 1.64 5.62 -6.18
C ILE A 98 2.12 4.17 -6.46
N LEU A 99 3.03 3.99 -7.43
CA LEU A 99 3.62 2.67 -7.70
C LEU A 99 4.48 2.17 -6.54
N GLN A 100 5.26 3.05 -5.90
CA GLN A 100 6.02 2.71 -4.69
C GLN A 100 5.11 2.34 -3.52
N LEU A 101 4.00 3.06 -3.31
CA LEU A 101 3.01 2.72 -2.30
C LEU A 101 2.45 1.30 -2.51
N ASN A 102 2.15 0.91 -3.76
CA ASN A 102 1.72 -0.46 -4.04
C ASN A 102 2.79 -1.50 -3.66
N ALA A 103 4.06 -1.22 -3.98
CA ALA A 103 5.17 -2.11 -3.63
C ALA A 103 5.34 -2.26 -2.11
N VAL A 104 5.25 -1.15 -1.36
CA VAL A 104 5.27 -1.16 0.11
C VAL A 104 4.08 -1.94 0.68
N ARG A 105 2.86 -1.68 0.18
CA ARG A 105 1.64 -2.39 0.59
C ARG A 105 1.74 -3.89 0.34
N ASN A 106 2.31 -4.31 -0.79
CA ASN A 106 2.54 -5.74 -1.08
C ASN A 106 3.53 -6.37 -0.10
N LYS A 107 4.60 -5.64 0.29
CA LYS A 107 5.53 -6.15 1.32
C LYS A 107 4.83 -6.36 2.66
N PHE A 108 3.97 -5.44 3.11
CA PHE A 108 3.16 -5.65 4.32
C PHE A 108 2.19 -6.83 4.21
N ALA A 109 1.62 -7.08 3.02
CA ALA A 109 0.73 -8.22 2.81
C ALA A 109 1.45 -9.58 2.89
N HIS A 110 2.76 -9.62 2.62
CA HIS A 110 3.55 -10.86 2.55
C HIS A 110 4.59 -11.01 3.68
N ARG A 111 4.84 -9.97 4.48
CA ARG A 111 5.89 -9.95 5.51
C ARG A 111 5.34 -9.39 6.82
N LEU A 112 5.30 -10.22 7.86
CA LEU A 112 4.76 -9.89 9.18
C LEU A 112 5.57 -8.84 9.97
N GLN A 113 6.83 -8.59 9.61
CA GLN A 113 7.75 -7.68 10.32
C GLN A 113 8.45 -6.72 9.36
N HIS A 114 7.73 -6.19 8.37
CA HIS A 114 8.29 -5.20 7.46
C HIS A 114 8.20 -3.79 8.06
N SER A 115 9.31 -3.06 8.04
CA SER A 115 9.33 -1.61 8.26
C SER A 115 9.62 -0.88 6.95
N VAL A 116 8.96 0.26 6.74
CA VAL A 116 9.20 1.09 5.55
C VAL A 116 10.53 1.82 5.69
N SER A 117 11.39 1.70 4.69
CA SER A 117 12.64 2.44 4.58
C SER A 117 12.51 3.61 3.62
N VAL A 118 13.35 4.64 3.82
CA VAL A 118 13.39 5.83 2.93
C VAL A 118 13.65 5.47 1.47
N GLY A 119 14.53 4.47 1.24
CA GLY A 119 14.88 4.01 -0.11
C GLY A 119 13.71 3.40 -0.89
N GLU A 120 12.69 2.87 -0.21
CA GLU A 120 11.52 2.28 -0.86
C GLU A 120 10.53 3.31 -1.38
N ILE A 121 10.58 4.54 -0.85
CA ILE A 121 9.61 5.61 -1.12
C ILE A 121 10.28 6.89 -1.65
N GLY A 122 11.41 6.75 -2.36
CA GLY A 122 12.18 7.88 -2.88
C GLY A 122 11.36 8.86 -3.75
N ALA A 123 10.50 8.36 -4.65
CA ALA A 123 9.68 9.21 -5.51
C ALA A 123 8.59 9.94 -4.71
N ILE A 124 8.11 9.34 -3.62
CA ILE A 124 7.21 10.03 -2.68
C ILE A 124 7.92 11.25 -2.06
N TYR A 125 9.17 11.07 -1.61
CA TYR A 125 9.96 12.18 -1.08
C TYR A 125 10.24 13.27 -2.13
N GLU A 126 10.49 12.90 -3.38
CA GLU A 126 10.67 13.87 -4.47
C GLU A 126 9.43 14.74 -4.65
N VAL A 127 8.24 14.15 -4.70
CA VAL A 127 6.97 14.90 -4.79
C VAL A 127 6.77 15.79 -3.56
N LEU A 128 7.00 15.26 -2.36
CA LEU A 128 6.84 16.02 -1.12
C LEU A 128 7.81 17.19 -1.00
N ARG A 129 9.03 17.07 -1.54
CA ARG A 129 10.00 18.18 -1.55
C ARG A 129 9.45 19.42 -2.27
N PHE A 130 8.67 19.23 -3.33
CA PHE A 130 8.02 20.33 -4.04
C PHE A 130 6.71 20.77 -3.38
N ALA A 131 5.88 19.82 -2.96
CA ALA A 131 4.54 20.11 -2.43
C ALA A 131 4.53 20.60 -0.97
N ARG A 132 5.55 20.24 -0.17
CA ARG A 132 5.69 20.55 1.25
C ARG A 132 7.15 20.88 1.62
N PRO A 133 7.75 21.91 1.00
CA PRO A 133 9.20 22.17 1.07
C PRO A 133 9.72 22.47 2.49
N THR A 134 8.85 22.92 3.40
CA THR A 134 9.22 23.27 4.78
C THR A 134 9.00 22.13 5.77
N THR A 135 8.46 20.99 5.33
CA THR A 135 8.16 19.85 6.21
C THR A 135 9.29 18.83 6.14
N ASN A 136 9.85 18.50 7.30
CA ASN A 136 10.82 17.41 7.42
C ASN A 136 10.15 16.17 8.01
N PHE A 137 10.15 15.05 7.29
CA PHE A 137 9.54 13.80 7.73
C PHE A 137 10.59 12.90 8.36
N THR A 138 10.52 12.71 9.67
CA THR A 138 11.45 11.86 10.42
C THR A 138 11.13 10.38 10.27
N ALA A 139 9.85 10.02 10.05
CA ALA A 139 9.42 8.65 9.80
C ALA A 139 8.89 8.47 8.36
N PRO A 140 9.29 7.41 7.63
CA PRO A 140 8.80 7.12 6.28
C PRO A 140 7.28 6.94 6.17
N LEU A 141 6.62 6.42 7.22
CA LEU A 141 5.17 6.30 7.26
C LEU A 141 4.45 7.66 7.28
N ASP A 142 5.05 8.67 7.93
CA ASP A 142 4.47 10.02 7.95
C ASP A 142 4.57 10.67 6.57
N ALA A 143 5.66 10.41 5.84
CA ALA A 143 5.81 10.83 4.44
C ALA A 143 4.75 10.15 3.54
N LEU A 144 4.51 8.84 3.70
CA LEU A 144 3.46 8.12 2.98
C LEU A 144 2.07 8.74 3.18
N GLU A 145 1.72 9.10 4.41
CA GLU A 145 0.42 9.71 4.72
C GLU A 145 0.32 11.14 4.20
N ALA A 146 1.38 11.94 4.35
CA ALA A 146 1.41 13.28 3.78
C ALA A 146 1.32 13.28 2.25
N PHE A 147 1.89 12.25 1.62
CA PHE A 147 1.82 12.02 0.19
C PHE A 147 0.40 11.72 -0.27
N ALA A 148 -0.42 11.00 0.50
CA ALA A 148 -1.82 10.75 0.11
C ALA A 148 -2.59 12.04 -0.17
N ALA A 149 -2.45 13.06 0.70
CA ALA A 149 -3.11 14.35 0.48
C ALA A 149 -2.63 15.03 -0.82
N VAL A 150 -1.32 14.96 -1.11
CA VAL A 150 -0.74 15.53 -2.33
C VAL A 150 -1.19 14.74 -3.56
N ALA A 151 -1.09 13.41 -3.53
CA ALA A 151 -1.54 12.53 -4.60
C ALA A 151 -3.01 12.77 -4.95
N CYS A 152 -3.89 12.85 -3.94
CA CYS A 152 -5.30 13.15 -4.14
C CYS A 152 -5.49 14.52 -4.82
N ALA A 153 -4.77 15.56 -4.38
CA ALA A 153 -4.85 16.88 -4.99
C ALA A 153 -4.45 16.88 -6.48
N PHE A 154 -3.43 16.09 -6.86
CA PHE A 154 -2.99 15.97 -8.25
C PHE A 154 -3.90 15.06 -9.11
N LEU A 155 -4.74 14.24 -8.47
CA LEU A 155 -5.76 13.39 -9.10
C LEU A 155 -7.14 14.07 -9.19
N ILE A 156 -7.33 15.25 -8.59
CA ILE A 156 -8.58 16.00 -8.77
C ILE A 156 -8.69 16.44 -10.24
N VAL A 157 -9.81 16.12 -10.87
CA VAL A 157 -10.11 16.56 -12.24
C VAL A 157 -10.34 18.06 -12.24
N SER A 158 -9.36 18.81 -12.75
CA SER A 158 -9.48 20.27 -12.90
C SER A 158 -10.63 20.63 -13.85
N PRO A 159 -11.36 21.74 -13.60
CA PRO A 159 -12.37 22.25 -14.53
C PRO A 159 -11.78 22.50 -15.92
N PRO A 160 -12.56 22.36 -17.02
CA PRO A 160 -12.06 22.46 -18.40
C PRO A 160 -11.27 23.74 -18.70
N LYS A 161 -11.64 24.87 -18.08
CA LYS A 161 -10.96 26.17 -18.23
C LYS A 161 -9.50 26.17 -17.78
N ILE A 162 -9.13 25.30 -16.83
CA ILE A 162 -7.79 25.25 -16.23
C ILE A 162 -6.98 24.07 -16.79
N GLN A 163 -7.64 23.06 -17.37
CA GLN A 163 -6.97 21.87 -17.93
C GLN A 163 -5.91 22.22 -18.98
N LYS A 164 -6.14 23.22 -19.84
CA LYS A 164 -5.17 23.63 -20.86
C LYS A 164 -3.86 24.14 -20.25
N HIS A 165 -3.96 24.95 -19.18
CA HIS A 165 -2.78 25.46 -18.47
C HIS A 165 -2.03 24.35 -17.74
N PHE A 166 -2.73 23.35 -17.21
CA PHE A 166 -2.10 22.16 -16.63
C PHE A 166 -1.38 21.35 -17.72
N ALA A 167 -2.03 21.08 -18.85
CA ALA A 167 -1.43 20.33 -19.95
C ALA A 167 -0.14 21.01 -20.47
N GLU A 168 -0.15 22.34 -20.61
CA GLU A 168 1.02 23.13 -20.98
C GLU A 168 2.13 23.03 -19.90
N ALA A 169 1.81 23.29 -18.63
CA ALA A 169 2.77 23.27 -17.52
C ALA A 169 3.38 21.88 -17.27
N PHE A 170 2.62 20.81 -17.53
CA PHE A 170 3.05 19.41 -17.32
C PHE A 170 3.55 18.72 -18.59
N SER A 171 3.57 19.41 -19.74
CA SER A 171 3.98 18.84 -21.03
C SER A 171 5.43 18.37 -21.06
N GLU A 172 6.31 19.04 -20.31
CA GLU A 172 7.73 18.71 -20.22
C GLU A 172 8.04 17.65 -19.16
N ILE A 173 7.08 17.34 -18.28
CA ILE A 173 7.28 16.33 -17.25
C ILE A 173 7.28 14.94 -17.88
N ARG A 174 8.41 14.25 -17.72
CA ARG A 174 8.56 12.84 -18.04
C ARG A 174 8.84 12.08 -16.75
N THR A 175 8.03 11.07 -16.46
CA THR A 175 8.23 10.22 -15.29
C THR A 175 8.62 8.81 -15.71
N HIS A 176 9.56 8.23 -14.96
CA HIS A 176 9.99 6.85 -15.14
C HIS A 176 9.36 5.97 -14.06
N SER A 177 9.15 4.70 -14.38
CA SER A 177 8.70 3.74 -13.37
C SER A 177 9.89 3.40 -12.46
N PRO A 178 9.71 3.34 -11.12
CA PRO A 178 10.81 3.01 -10.21
C PRO A 178 11.45 1.64 -10.52
N GLU A 179 12.77 1.54 -10.40
CA GLU A 179 13.50 0.27 -10.43
C GLU A 179 13.17 -0.52 -9.15
N ASN A 180 12.21 -1.45 -9.22
CA ASN A 180 11.80 -2.49 -8.23
C ASN A 180 10.27 -2.63 -8.00
N VAL A 181 9.42 -2.10 -8.89
CA VAL A 181 7.96 -2.24 -8.75
C VAL A 181 7.47 -3.70 -8.94
N TYR A 182 8.29 -4.58 -9.50
CA TYR A 182 7.94 -5.95 -9.87
C TYR A 182 8.63 -7.05 -9.04
N GLY A 183 9.14 -6.72 -7.86
CA GLY A 183 9.67 -7.73 -6.93
C GLY A 183 8.57 -8.71 -6.52
N VAL A 184 8.53 -9.84 -7.22
CA VAL A 184 8.08 -11.14 -6.66
C VAL A 184 8.99 -11.47 -5.49
#